data_AF-F3AJN6-F1
#
_entry.id   AF-F3AJN6-F1
#
_cell.length_a   1.000
_cell.length_b   1.000
_cell.length_c   1.000
_cell.angle_alpha   90.00
_cell.angle_beta   90.00
_cell.angle_gamma   90.00
#
_symmetry.space_group_name_H-M   'P 1'
#
loop_
_entity.id
_entity.type
_entity.pdbx_description
1 polymer ?
#
loop_
_entity_poly.entity_id
_entity_poly.type
_entity_poly.pdbx_seq_one_letter_code
_entity_poly.pdbx_strand_id
1 'polypeptide(L)'
;MYWNGCIKIITLEEAYTAIDRIKRAGMIYDAHIMTGVAGSGRGMENAEKTAEFLNATKPRHVINFSMFLHQEAPLYRDIVQGNFLPADELENLMEEKCLLEHLQVDGLKYDGFHDFVQFRVRGTFPEDRQKMLRKVEEAIEKNKKKSRFLQ
;
A
#
# COMPACT_ATOMS: atom_id res chain seq x y z
N MET A 1 -10.86 0.02 -5.92
CA MET A 1 -10.85 1.01 -4.82
C MET A 1 -11.40 2.33 -5.35
N TYR A 2 -12.38 2.95 -4.70
CA TYR A 2 -13.03 4.19 -5.19
C TYR A 2 -12.44 5.41 -4.50
N TRP A 3 -11.54 6.12 -5.18
CA TRP A 3 -11.19 7.50 -4.87
C TRP A 3 -11.30 8.32 -6.17
N ASN A 4 -12.15 9.35 -6.17
CA ASN A 4 -12.61 10.06 -7.37
C ASN A 4 -11.64 11.13 -7.92
N GLY A 5 -10.47 11.33 -7.30
CA GLY A 5 -9.47 12.31 -7.78
C GLY A 5 -8.29 11.72 -8.56
N CYS A 6 -8.32 10.42 -8.86
CA CYS A 6 -7.26 9.77 -9.63
C CYS A 6 -7.46 10.04 -11.14
N ILE A 7 -6.40 10.44 -11.85
CA ILE A 7 -6.44 10.82 -13.29
C ILE A 7 -7.07 9.73 -14.17
N LYS A 8 -6.97 8.46 -13.74
CA LYS A 8 -7.70 7.34 -14.33
C LYS A 8 -8.08 6.35 -13.24
N ILE A 9 -9.35 5.97 -13.22
CA ILE A 9 -9.89 4.89 -12.37
C ILE A 9 -10.19 3.72 -13.30
N ILE A 10 -9.69 2.54 -12.96
CA ILE A 10 -10.01 1.29 -13.66
C ILE A 10 -10.78 0.37 -12.71
N THR A 11 -11.68 -0.43 -13.28
CA THR A 11 -12.38 -1.47 -12.55
C THR A 11 -11.48 -2.68 -12.30
N LEU A 12 -11.86 -3.53 -11.34
CA LEU A 12 -11.15 -4.79 -11.09
C LEU A 12 -11.18 -5.71 -12.31
N GLU A 13 -12.30 -5.77 -13.02
CA GLU A 13 -12.47 -6.59 -14.23
C GLU A 13 -11.51 -6.16 -15.35
N GLU A 14 -11.37 -4.85 -15.58
CA GLU A 14 -10.41 -4.32 -16.54
C GLU A 14 -8.97 -4.64 -16.12
N ALA A 15 -8.65 -4.55 -14.83
CA ALA A 15 -7.34 -4.89 -14.31
C ALA A 15 -7.01 -6.38 -14.52
N TYR A 16 -7.93 -7.29 -14.18
CA TYR A 16 -7.76 -8.73 -14.41
C TYR A 16 -7.58 -9.04 -15.89
N THR A 17 -8.39 -8.44 -16.76
CA THR A 17 -8.30 -8.63 -18.22
C THR A 17 -6.95 -8.16 -18.76
N ALA A 18 -6.46 -7.00 -18.31
CA ALA A 18 -5.16 -6.49 -18.74
C ALA A 18 -4.00 -7.38 -18.27
N ILE A 19 -4.04 -7.85 -17.02
CA ILE A 19 -3.02 -8.72 -16.45
C ILE A 19 -2.98 -10.09 -17.15
N ASP A 20 -4.15 -10.67 -17.45
CA ASP A 20 -4.24 -11.91 -18.22
C ASP A 20 -3.61 -11.76 -19.62
N ARG A 21 -3.85 -10.64 -20.30
CA ARG A 21 -3.21 -10.35 -21.60
C ARG A 21 -1.68 -10.24 -21.49
N ILE A 22 -1.17 -9.56 -20.47
CA ILE A 22 0.28 -9.45 -20.20
C ILE A 22 0.88 -10.86 -20.03
N LYS A 23 0.24 -11.70 -19.21
CA LYS A 23 0.71 -13.07 -18.95
C LYS A 23 0.67 -13.94 -20.21
N ARG A 24 -0.40 -13.88 -21.01
CA ARG A 24 -0.52 -14.64 -22.27
C ARG A 24 0.52 -14.23 -23.31
N ALA A 25 0.99 -12.99 -23.27
CA ALA A 25 2.08 -12.52 -24.11
C ALA A 25 3.48 -12.95 -23.61
N GLY A 26 3.57 -13.72 -22.52
CA GLY A 26 4.84 -14.14 -21.92
C GLY A 26 5.58 -13.00 -21.19
N MET A 27 4.89 -11.89 -20.90
CA MET A 27 5.47 -10.75 -20.20
C MET A 27 5.35 -10.90 -18.68
N ILE A 28 6.25 -10.24 -17.96
CA ILE A 28 6.25 -10.21 -16.50
C ILE A 28 5.28 -9.13 -16.02
N TYR A 29 4.43 -9.49 -15.06
CA TYR A 29 3.56 -8.55 -14.37
C TYR A 29 4.19 -8.15 -13.03
N ASP A 30 4.42 -6.84 -12.87
CA ASP A 30 4.82 -6.21 -11.61
C ASP A 30 3.70 -5.26 -11.16
N ALA A 31 3.48 -5.17 -9.86
CA ALA A 31 2.44 -4.36 -9.26
C ALA A 31 3.05 -3.18 -8.51
N HIS A 32 2.35 -2.05 -8.58
CA HIS A 32 2.67 -0.84 -7.84
C HIS A 32 1.44 -0.45 -7.04
N ILE A 33 1.59 -0.34 -5.73
CA ILE A 33 0.51 -0.04 -4.78
C ILE A 33 0.87 1.16 -3.92
N MET A 34 -0.13 1.73 -3.26
CA MET A 34 0.04 2.87 -2.38
C MET A 34 -0.81 2.71 -1.12
N THR A 35 -0.17 2.67 0.05
CA THR A 35 -0.88 2.71 1.35
C THR A 35 -1.32 4.13 1.68
N GLY A 36 -2.42 4.27 2.42
CA GLY A 36 -3.02 5.58 2.78
C GLY A 36 -3.97 6.16 1.74
N VAL A 37 -4.04 5.57 0.53
CA VAL A 37 -4.91 6.05 -0.57
C VAL A 37 -6.41 5.95 -0.23
N ALA A 38 -6.78 5.06 0.68
CA ALA A 38 -8.16 4.89 1.12
C ALA A 38 -8.64 6.00 2.08
N GLY A 39 -7.72 6.83 2.59
CA GLY A 39 -8.00 7.83 3.62
C GLY A 39 -8.06 7.23 5.03
N SER A 40 -8.17 8.11 6.02
CA SER A 40 -8.20 7.76 7.43
C SER A 40 -9.37 6.84 7.78
N GLY A 41 -9.14 5.87 8.67
CA GLY A 41 -10.12 4.88 9.13
C GLY A 41 -10.38 3.72 8.17
N ARG A 42 -9.76 3.69 6.98
CA ARG A 42 -10.03 2.69 5.93
C ARG A 42 -8.84 1.83 5.52
N GLY A 43 -7.71 1.98 6.21
CA GLY A 43 -6.48 1.25 5.90
C GLY A 43 -6.65 -0.28 5.94
N MET A 44 -7.31 -0.82 6.98
CA MET A 44 -7.48 -2.28 7.12
C MET A 44 -8.26 -2.90 5.96
N GLU A 45 -9.39 -2.29 5.59
CA GLU A 45 -10.19 -2.71 4.41
C GLU A 45 -9.35 -2.64 3.12
N ASN A 46 -8.51 -1.61 2.98
CA ASN A 46 -7.63 -1.44 1.82
C ASN A 46 -6.56 -2.50 1.74
N ALA A 47 -5.90 -2.81 2.86
CA ALA A 47 -4.89 -3.85 2.95
C ALA A 47 -5.46 -5.22 2.56
N GLU A 48 -6.61 -5.60 3.11
CA GLU A 48 -7.24 -6.90 2.82
C GLU A 48 -7.62 -7.04 1.35
N LYS A 49 -8.30 -6.04 0.77
CA LYS A 49 -8.70 -6.05 -0.64
C LYS A 49 -7.50 -6.02 -1.59
N THR A 50 -6.46 -5.29 -1.22
CA THR A 50 -5.21 -5.26 -1.98
C THR A 50 -4.51 -6.62 -1.91
N ALA A 51 -4.44 -7.25 -0.74
CA ALA A 51 -3.88 -8.58 -0.58
C ALA A 51 -4.66 -9.61 -1.41
N GLU A 52 -5.99 -9.58 -1.38
CA GLU A 52 -6.85 -10.45 -2.21
C GLU A 52 -6.51 -10.31 -3.69
N PHE A 53 -6.43 -9.07 -4.20
CA PHE A 53 -6.09 -8.79 -5.59
C PHE A 53 -4.68 -9.29 -5.94
N LEU A 54 -3.68 -9.04 -5.10
CA LEU A 54 -2.30 -9.47 -5.36
C LEU A 54 -2.15 -10.99 -5.28
N ASN A 55 -2.85 -11.65 -4.36
CA ASN A 55 -2.88 -13.10 -4.25
C ASN A 55 -3.51 -13.76 -5.50
N ALA A 56 -4.56 -13.15 -6.06
CA ALA A 56 -5.17 -13.61 -7.30
C ALA A 56 -4.29 -13.36 -8.54
N THR A 57 -3.65 -12.19 -8.61
CA THR A 57 -2.88 -11.76 -9.80
C THR A 57 -1.42 -12.21 -9.79
N LYS A 58 -0.86 -12.59 -8.64
CA LYS A 58 0.49 -13.15 -8.47
C LYS A 58 1.58 -12.37 -9.25
N PRO A 59 1.81 -11.08 -8.93
CA PRO A 59 2.91 -10.32 -9.53
C PRO A 59 4.26 -10.90 -9.14
N ARG A 60 5.29 -10.59 -9.94
CA ARG A 60 6.68 -10.96 -9.62
C ARG A 60 7.31 -9.99 -8.60
N HIS A 61 6.99 -8.71 -8.71
CA HIS A 61 7.36 -7.69 -7.73
C HIS A 61 6.17 -6.84 -7.33
N VAL A 62 6.19 -6.38 -6.08
CA VAL A 62 5.32 -5.34 -5.55
C VAL A 62 6.19 -4.21 -5.03
N ILE A 63 5.95 -3.02 -5.56
CA ILE A 63 6.49 -1.77 -5.01
C ILE A 63 5.35 -1.08 -4.26
N ASN A 64 5.59 -0.67 -3.02
CA ASN A 64 4.65 0.10 -2.21
C ASN A 64 5.22 1.47 -1.87
N PHE A 65 4.44 2.54 -2.06
CA PHE A 65 4.73 3.85 -1.46
C PHE A 65 3.65 4.25 -0.46
N SER A 66 4.05 4.88 0.64
CA SER A 66 3.12 5.67 1.43
C SER A 66 2.62 6.86 0.63
N MET A 67 1.32 7.18 0.72
CA MET A 67 0.78 8.36 0.05
C MET A 67 1.49 9.64 0.53
N PHE A 68 2.05 10.39 -0.42
CA PHE A 68 2.60 11.73 -0.18
C PHE A 68 1.66 12.79 -0.75
N LEU A 69 1.32 13.79 0.07
CA LEU A 69 0.41 14.86 -0.32
C LEU A 69 1.19 16.06 -0.87
N HIS A 70 1.12 16.25 -2.18
CA HIS A 70 1.62 17.47 -2.82
C HIS A 70 0.48 18.49 -2.96
N GLN A 71 0.76 19.77 -2.67
CA GLN A 71 -0.27 20.83 -2.67
C GLN A 71 -0.88 21.08 -4.05
N GLU A 72 -0.14 20.76 -5.11
CA GLU A 72 -0.61 20.89 -6.49
C GLU A 72 -1.48 19.70 -6.95
N ALA A 73 -1.53 18.62 -6.18
CA ALA A 73 -2.34 17.46 -6.53
C ALA A 73 -3.83 17.80 -6.42
N PRO A 74 -4.70 17.31 -7.34
CA PRO A 74 -6.15 17.50 -7.24
C PRO A 74 -6.71 17.09 -5.87
N LEU A 75 -6.15 16.03 -5.27
CA LEU A 75 -6.50 15.55 -3.93
C LEU A 75 -6.37 16.61 -2.84
N TYR A 76 -5.41 17.53 -2.96
CA TYR A 76 -5.20 18.56 -1.94
C TYR A 76 -6.42 19.48 -1.80
N ARG A 77 -7.17 19.70 -2.89
CA ARG A 77 -8.43 20.47 -2.84
C ARG A 77 -9.49 19.75 -2.02
N ASP A 78 -9.62 18.44 -2.17
CA ASP A 78 -10.56 17.63 -1.39
C ASP A 78 -10.20 17.61 0.10
N ILE A 79 -8.90 17.65 0.42
CA ILE A 79 -8.41 17.78 1.79
C ILE A 79 -8.79 19.13 2.39
N VAL A 80 -8.50 20.23 1.67
CA VAL A 80 -8.84 21.59 2.13
C VAL A 80 -10.35 21.77 2.30
N GLN A 81 -11.16 21.11 1.48
CA GLN A 81 -12.63 21.14 1.56
C GLN A 81 -13.20 20.18 2.62
N GLY A 82 -12.37 19.33 3.25
CA GLY A 82 -12.82 18.32 4.21
C GLY A 82 -13.51 17.10 3.59
N ASN A 83 -13.45 16.95 2.26
CA ASN A 83 -14.02 15.81 1.53
C ASN A 83 -13.13 14.56 1.58
N PHE A 84 -11.85 14.73 1.95
CA PHE A 84 -10.91 13.64 2.18
C PHE A 84 -10.08 13.91 3.42
N LEU A 85 -10.05 12.94 4.33
CA LEU A 85 -9.16 12.97 5.49
C LEU A 85 -7.99 12.00 5.22
N PRO A 86 -6.75 12.49 5.12
CA PRO A 86 -5.62 11.63 4.87
C PRO A 86 -5.35 10.72 6.08
N ALA A 87 -4.93 9.49 5.81
CA ALA A 87 -4.43 8.58 6.82
C ALA A 87 -3.16 9.17 7.44
N ASP A 88 -3.03 9.05 8.76
CA ASP A 88 -1.78 9.41 9.41
C ASP A 88 -0.69 8.34 9.18
N GLU A 89 0.53 8.65 9.59
CA GLU A 89 1.66 7.74 9.40
C GLU A 89 1.49 6.41 10.17
N LEU A 90 0.81 6.43 11.31
CA LEU A 90 0.55 5.22 12.08
C LEU A 90 -0.46 4.33 11.35
N GLU A 91 -1.51 4.91 10.80
CA GLU A 91 -2.48 4.21 9.96
C GLU A 91 -1.82 3.61 8.72
N ASN A 92 -0.92 4.34 8.04
CA ASN A 92 -0.17 3.82 6.89
C ASN A 92 0.68 2.59 7.26
N LEU A 93 1.38 2.63 8.40
CA LEU A 93 2.20 1.51 8.87
C LEU A 93 1.34 0.31 9.29
N MET A 94 0.19 0.55 9.93
CA MET A 94 -0.76 -0.50 10.30
C MET A 94 -1.39 -1.15 9.06
N GLU A 95 -1.68 -0.37 8.03
CA GLU A 95 -2.14 -0.84 6.74
C GLU A 95 -1.09 -1.73 6.04
N GLU A 96 0.17 -1.29 5.97
CA GLU A 96 1.25 -2.11 5.42
C GLU A 96 1.43 -3.42 6.20
N LYS A 97 1.39 -3.36 7.54
CA LYS A 97 1.43 -4.56 8.38
C LYS A 97 0.32 -5.54 8.00
N CYS A 98 -0.93 -5.07 7.94
CA CYS A 98 -2.08 -5.89 7.57
C CYS A 98 -1.92 -6.51 6.18
N LEU A 99 -1.40 -5.75 5.20
CA LEU A 99 -1.13 -6.25 3.86
C LEU A 99 -0.12 -7.41 3.89
N LEU A 100 1.01 -7.23 4.57
CA LEU A 100 2.05 -8.26 4.72
C LEU A 100 1.54 -9.50 5.49
N GLU A 101 0.55 -9.33 6.37
CA GLU A 101 -0.14 -10.41 7.06
C GLU A 101 -1.11 -11.19 6.16
N HIS A 102 -1.60 -10.63 5.05
CA HIS A 102 -2.54 -11.32 4.17
C HIS A 102 -1.93 -11.80 2.85
N LEU A 103 -0.72 -11.36 2.52
CA LEU A 103 -0.03 -11.69 1.27
C LEU A 103 0.55 -13.11 1.29
N GLN A 104 0.28 -13.88 0.23
CA GLN A 104 0.56 -15.32 0.12
C GLN A 104 1.15 -15.70 -1.24
N VAL A 105 1.84 -14.78 -1.92
CA VAL A 105 2.42 -15.01 -3.25
C VAL A 105 3.84 -15.55 -3.12
N ASP A 106 4.06 -16.81 -3.49
CA ASP A 106 5.38 -17.44 -3.46
C ASP A 106 6.36 -16.78 -4.45
N GLY A 107 7.58 -16.50 -4.00
CA GLY A 107 8.63 -15.86 -4.79
C GLY A 107 8.41 -14.37 -5.05
N LEU A 108 7.36 -13.76 -4.49
CA LEU A 108 7.08 -12.34 -4.65
C LEU A 108 8.15 -11.50 -3.94
N LYS A 109 8.75 -10.57 -4.69
CA LYS A 109 9.66 -9.57 -4.13
C LYS A 109 8.89 -8.32 -3.75
N TYR A 110 8.94 -7.96 -2.48
CA TYR A 110 8.30 -6.77 -1.93
C TYR A 110 9.33 -5.68 -1.64
N ASP A 111 8.99 -4.43 -1.99
CA ASP A 111 9.79 -3.24 -1.70
C ASP A 111 8.87 -2.07 -1.34
N GLY A 112 8.73 -1.80 -0.04
CA GLY A 112 7.92 -0.73 0.52
C GLY A 112 8.76 0.46 0.96
N PHE A 113 8.31 1.66 0.64
CA PHE A 113 8.96 2.94 0.91
C PHE A 113 7.99 3.86 1.67
N HIS A 114 8.44 4.36 2.82
CA HIS A 114 7.73 5.38 3.59
C HIS A 114 8.58 6.64 3.67
N ASP A 115 8.17 7.66 2.92
CA ASP A 115 8.97 8.86 2.68
C ASP A 115 9.10 9.72 3.96
N PHE A 116 8.06 9.78 4.80
CA PHE A 116 8.06 10.61 6.01
C PHE A 116 8.99 10.12 7.12
N VAL A 117 9.20 8.81 7.22
CA VAL A 117 10.01 8.18 8.27
C VAL A 117 11.34 7.63 7.76
N GLN A 118 11.65 7.80 6.47
CA GLN A 118 12.82 7.21 5.78
C GLN A 118 12.95 5.71 6.08
N PHE A 119 11.82 5.01 5.97
CA PHE A 119 11.68 3.61 6.34
C PHE A 119 11.46 2.79 5.08
N ARG A 120 12.19 1.69 4.94
CA ARG A 120 12.11 0.79 3.78
C ARG A 120 11.95 -0.64 4.20
N VAL A 121 10.92 -1.33 3.71
CA VAL A 121 10.65 -2.74 3.97
C VAL A 121 10.95 -3.53 2.72
N ARG A 122 11.83 -4.53 2.80
CA ARG A 122 12.21 -5.32 1.63
C ARG A 122 12.42 -6.78 1.98
N GLY A 123 11.89 -7.66 1.13
CA GLY A 123 12.02 -9.10 1.30
C GLY A 123 11.36 -9.89 0.18
N THR A 124 11.57 -11.20 0.19
CA THR A 124 10.90 -12.16 -0.69
C THR A 124 9.91 -13.00 0.11
N PHE A 125 8.69 -13.19 -0.40
CA PHE A 125 7.69 -14.03 0.22
C PHE A 125 7.85 -15.51 -0.19
N PRO A 126 7.57 -16.46 0.73
CA PRO A 126 7.22 -16.27 2.14
C PRO A 126 8.43 -16.08 3.09
N GLU A 127 9.66 -16.27 2.62
CA GLU A 127 10.86 -16.45 3.46
C GLU A 127 11.15 -15.26 4.37
N ASP A 128 11.04 -14.03 3.85
CA ASP A 128 11.32 -12.80 4.58
C ASP A 128 10.09 -12.22 5.29
N ARG A 129 8.91 -12.84 5.20
CA ARG A 129 7.65 -12.25 5.72
C ARG A 129 7.77 -11.83 7.18
N GLN A 130 8.27 -12.73 8.04
CA GLN A 130 8.43 -12.45 9.47
C GLN A 130 9.46 -11.35 9.75
N LYS A 131 10.51 -11.25 8.94
CA LYS A 131 11.50 -10.16 9.03
C LYS A 131 10.89 -8.82 8.63
N MET A 132 10.09 -8.79 7.57
CA MET A 132 9.37 -7.58 7.15
C MET A 132 8.36 -7.14 8.19
N LEU A 133 7.55 -8.06 8.73
CA LEU A 133 6.57 -7.77 9.78
C LEU A 133 7.22 -7.15 11.02
N ARG A 134 8.29 -7.77 11.54
CA ARG A 134 9.02 -7.21 12.70
C ARG A 134 9.51 -5.79 12.45
N LYS A 135 10.03 -5.54 11.25
CA LYS A 135 10.52 -4.22 10.86
C LYS A 135 9.40 -3.17 10.85
N VAL A 136 8.21 -3.52 10.36
CA VAL A 136 7.03 -2.64 10.41
C VAL A 136 6.54 -2.44 11.85
N GLU A 137 6.51 -3.49 12.66
CA GLU A 137 6.13 -3.40 14.08
C GLU A 137 7.06 -2.48 14.89
N GLU A 138 8.37 -2.54 14.65
CA GLU A 138 9.33 -1.61 15.26
C GLU A 138 9.05 -0.15 14.87
N ALA A 139 8.71 0.10 13.60
CA ALA A 139 8.34 1.42 13.11
C ALA A 139 7.04 1.93 13.75
N ILE A 140 6.02 1.07 13.87
CA ILE A 140 4.76 1.35 14.56
C ILE A 140 5.02 1.78 16.01
N GLU A 141 5.82 1.01 16.75
CA GLU A 141 6.11 1.33 18.17
C GLU A 141 6.92 2.62 18.32
N LYS A 142 7.86 2.89 17.41
CA LYS A 142 8.59 4.15 17.38
C LYS A 142 7.66 5.34 17.11
N ASN A 143 6.72 5.20 16.18
CA ASN A 143 5.76 6.24 15.83
C ASN A 143 4.81 6.55 17.01
N LYS A 144 4.23 5.51 17.63
CA LYS A 144 3.38 5.64 18.84
C LYS A 144 4.07 6.38 19.98
N LYS A 145 5.38 6.15 20.19
CA LYS A 145 6.15 6.88 21.21
C LYS A 145 6.31 8.35 20.85
N LYS A 146 6.65 8.66 19.59
CA LYS A 146 6.81 10.05 19.13
C LYS A 146 5.54 10.87 19.31
N SER A 147 4.36 10.31 19.02
CA SER A 147 3.09 11.00 19.22
C SER A 147 2.77 11.29 20.69
N ARG A 148 3.23 10.46 21.64
CA ARG A 148 3.05 10.73 23.09
C ARG A 148 3.97 11.82 23.63
N PHE A 149 5.08 12.13 22.97
CA PHE A 149 5.99 13.20 23.37
C PHE A 149 5.62 14.56 22.76
N LEU A 150 4.64 14.60 21.84
CA LEU A 150 4.16 15.79 21.15
C LEU A 150 2.77 16.27 21.65
N GLN A 151 2.25 15.64 22.70
CA GLN A 151 1.08 16.09 23.49
C GLN A 151 1.55 16.67 24.82
#